data_AF-A0A1G4J485-F1
#
_entry.id   AF-A0A1G4J485-F1
#
_cell.length_a   1.000
_cell.length_b   1.000
_cell.length_c   1.000
_cell.angle_alpha   90.00
_cell.angle_beta   90.00
_cell.angle_gamma   90.00
#
_symmetry.space_group_name_H-M   'P 1'
#
loop_
_entity.id
_entity.type
_entity.pdbx_description
1 polymer ?
#
loop_
_entity_poly.entity_id
_entity_poly.type
_entity_poly.pdbx_seq_one_letter_code
_entity_poly.pdbx_strand_id
1 'polypeptide(L)'
;MLRNKTPVLPLQSFTARILGGAKLIERVNQISLVSGAKALSQTDIWLNEALANKNYRLRNNKVFNRNEDQIKGRAELFLNVVLGTLRELRLTKKVELYYILLNRLQSSRISWVSKSGSYIVGQTPVELYRELSYMLRSQCTNNDERADMMCLTKFTLQLLKSYVAIFKIRDNLVPDTIFLRNCAEIVGRAGSIHYLHKFVELVDDPGLEAHAYISFYLHTGQTAHLVTFLRSSPLLETQLEPNSLTQLLHQCVHRLVCLGLEDDAQTTFELLMKQAPSITPQSLSSIKFVTEKYGAFKVQLALSKNIEDADYDVPIPWKTFQKDLTFGAYIGLLDESGVDFFNESQAMDFLLTKLPTHDMSVEQWGDYFEETSPRRDASASLKAFHLNIILTHVAAHKSLGFVILIWRHLIVELRLLREFVDSHYLCSSKNQNGFHVLLRAVGNSSAAKLAGYELFKYLKAESTDSITNSGSYFELTNKDYVYLMRSTLWGPERKAIHLYLYHFFLNLGETCIITDGRGRRSWQLPPSVAKLLMSPYLEHRNSQELGRISQLVADWHLDNGCKIPETQLQDIFGAAYVEELSPQKLLKLETQNREERENEPSLGGYSLIADWENAARIREVLKHLRST
;
A
#
# COMPACT_ATOMS: atom_id res chain seq x y z
N MET A 1 -10.49 -25.36 -4.11
CA MET A 1 -11.73 -25.01 -3.37
C MET A 1 -12.00 -23.52 -3.51
N LEU A 2 -12.92 -23.15 -4.41
CA LEU A 2 -13.26 -21.77 -4.75
C LEU A 2 -13.96 -21.06 -3.57
N ARG A 3 -13.29 -20.07 -2.99
CA ARG A 3 -13.94 -19.07 -2.13
C ARG A 3 -14.66 -18.08 -3.03
N ASN A 4 -15.98 -18.21 -3.13
CA ASN A 4 -16.86 -17.17 -3.66
C ASN A 4 -16.61 -15.86 -2.91
N LYS A 5 -15.85 -14.94 -3.51
CA LYS A 5 -15.86 -13.53 -3.10
C LYS A 5 -17.06 -12.90 -3.81
N THR A 6 -18.12 -12.68 -3.05
CA THR A 6 -19.21 -11.81 -3.48
C THR A 6 -18.66 -10.42 -3.84
N PRO A 7 -19.18 -9.78 -4.90
CA PRO A 7 -18.74 -8.44 -5.27
C PRO A 7 -19.01 -7.48 -4.10
N VAL A 8 -18.00 -6.66 -3.77
CA VAL A 8 -18.11 -5.60 -2.77
C VAL A 8 -19.14 -4.60 -3.29
N LEU A 9 -20.35 -4.65 -2.74
CA LEU A 9 -21.40 -3.68 -3.05
C LEU A 9 -20.97 -2.29 -2.56
N PRO A 10 -21.30 -1.20 -3.29
CA PRO A 10 -20.96 0.16 -2.88
C PRO A 10 -21.49 0.45 -1.48
N LEU A 11 -20.67 1.05 -0.60
CA LEU A 11 -21.06 1.33 0.78
C LEU A 11 -22.27 2.28 0.85
N GLN A 12 -22.55 3.03 -0.21
CA GLN A 12 -23.76 3.85 -0.43
C GLN A 12 -25.05 3.01 -0.51
N SER A 13 -25.03 1.88 -1.22
CA SER A 13 -26.16 0.95 -1.28
C SER A 13 -26.40 0.28 0.09
N PHE A 14 -25.32 0.10 0.84
CA PHE A 14 -25.30 -0.46 2.18
C PHE A 14 -25.78 0.54 3.24
N THR A 15 -25.35 1.80 3.17
CA THR A 15 -25.86 2.90 4.02
C THR A 15 -27.31 3.23 3.70
N ALA A 16 -27.76 3.15 2.45
CA ALA A 16 -29.17 3.27 2.09
C ALA A 16 -30.03 2.15 2.69
N ARG A 17 -29.50 0.92 2.78
CA ARG A 17 -30.14 -0.22 3.47
C ARG A 17 -30.19 -0.06 4.99
N ILE A 18 -29.17 0.55 5.59
CA ILE A 18 -29.07 0.78 7.05
C ILE A 18 -29.89 2.00 7.49
N LEU A 19 -29.85 3.10 6.72
CA LEU A 19 -30.61 4.32 7.01
C LEU A 19 -32.09 4.21 6.60
N GLY A 20 -32.43 3.31 5.67
CA GLY A 20 -33.80 3.00 5.25
C GLY A 20 -34.59 2.10 6.20
N GLY A 21 -34.09 1.86 7.43
CA GLY A 21 -34.65 0.91 8.40
C GLY A 21 -36.15 1.04 8.65
N ALA A 22 -36.73 2.24 8.54
CA ALA A 22 -38.17 2.46 8.68
C ALA A 22 -39.02 1.67 7.66
N LYS A 23 -38.59 1.58 6.39
CA LYS A 23 -39.31 0.83 5.34
C LYS A 23 -39.12 -0.70 5.47
N LEU A 24 -38.01 -1.14 6.07
CA LEU A 24 -37.79 -2.55 6.37
C LEU A 24 -38.61 -2.99 7.58
N ILE A 25 -38.79 -2.11 8.58
CA ILE A 25 -39.64 -2.31 9.76
C ILE A 25 -41.11 -2.50 9.35
N GLU A 26 -41.62 -1.75 8.37
CA GLU A 26 -42.98 -1.98 7.81
C GLU A 26 -43.11 -3.36 7.17
N ARG A 27 -42.13 -3.80 6.37
CA ARG A 27 -42.16 -5.13 5.73
C ARG A 27 -41.93 -6.29 6.71
N VAL A 28 -41.15 -6.09 7.77
CA VAL A 28 -40.88 -7.12 8.80
C VAL A 28 -42.07 -7.24 9.77
N ASN A 29 -42.73 -6.13 10.11
CA ASN A 29 -43.94 -6.15 10.91
C ASN A 29 -45.13 -6.77 10.16
N GLN A 30 -45.15 -6.74 8.83
CA GLN A 30 -46.14 -7.46 8.02
C GLN A 30 -45.89 -8.98 7.92
N ILE A 31 -44.73 -9.50 8.34
CA ILE A 31 -44.36 -10.92 8.20
C ILE A 31 -44.51 -11.71 9.52
N SER A 32 -44.98 -11.08 10.59
CA SER A 32 -45.20 -11.78 11.86
C SER A 32 -46.61 -12.36 11.93
N LEU A 33 -46.74 -13.64 11.54
CA LEU A 33 -47.54 -14.72 12.18
C LEU A 33 -48.03 -15.74 11.13
N VAL A 34 -47.12 -16.58 10.62
CA VAL A 34 -47.48 -17.96 10.25
C VAL A 34 -46.38 -18.88 10.76
N SER A 35 -46.76 -19.74 11.71
CA SER A 35 -45.95 -20.77 12.33
C SER A 35 -45.60 -21.86 11.32
N GLY A 36 -44.31 -21.99 11.03
CA GLY A 36 -43.72 -23.16 10.40
C GLY A 36 -42.26 -23.20 10.86
N ALA A 37 -41.76 -24.38 11.22
CA ALA A 37 -40.39 -24.59 11.70
C ALA A 37 -39.37 -24.05 10.67
N LYS A 38 -38.99 -22.78 10.81
CA LYS A 38 -37.96 -22.15 9.99
C LYS A 38 -36.61 -22.52 10.61
N ALA A 39 -35.71 -23.03 9.77
CA ALA A 39 -34.31 -23.15 10.12
C ALA A 39 -33.83 -21.81 10.69
N LEU A 40 -33.41 -21.81 11.95
CA LEU A 40 -32.91 -20.62 12.64
C LEU A 40 -31.77 -20.03 11.80
N SER A 41 -31.81 -18.72 11.52
CA SER A 41 -30.70 -18.09 10.81
C SER A 41 -29.43 -18.18 11.67
N GLN A 42 -28.25 -18.15 11.06
CA GLN A 42 -27.01 -18.30 11.81
C GLN A 42 -26.84 -17.23 12.90
N THR A 43 -27.37 -16.03 12.67
CA THR A 43 -27.49 -14.95 13.67
C THR A 43 -28.50 -15.24 14.79
N ASP A 44 -29.55 -16.02 14.54
CA ASP A 44 -30.50 -16.45 15.58
C ASP A 44 -29.85 -17.47 16.52
N ILE A 45 -29.01 -18.36 15.98
CA ILE A 45 -28.25 -19.34 16.77
C ILE A 45 -27.30 -18.61 17.73
N TRP A 46 -26.54 -17.63 17.24
CA TRP A 46 -25.62 -16.84 18.09
C TRP A 46 -26.35 -16.00 19.14
N LEU A 47 -27.48 -15.39 18.79
CA LEU A 47 -28.27 -14.63 19.76
C LEU A 47 -28.86 -15.55 20.84
N ASN A 48 -29.31 -16.75 20.46
CA ASN A 48 -29.78 -17.76 21.41
C ASN A 48 -28.66 -18.28 22.33
N GLU A 49 -27.45 -18.44 21.81
CA GLU A 49 -26.25 -18.78 22.60
C GLU A 49 -25.83 -17.65 23.56
N ALA A 50 -26.07 -16.40 23.16
CA ALA A 50 -25.77 -15.22 23.96
C ALA A 50 -26.84 -14.90 25.03
N LEU A 51 -28.00 -15.56 25.01
CA LEU A 51 -29.04 -15.38 26.03
C LEU A 51 -28.53 -15.83 27.40
N ALA A 52 -28.81 -15.02 28.42
CA ALA A 52 -28.58 -15.40 29.81
C ALA A 52 -29.58 -16.50 30.23
N ASN A 53 -29.24 -17.77 29.99
CA ASN A 53 -30.08 -18.89 30.42
C ASN A 53 -30.21 -18.92 31.96
N LYS A 54 -31.42 -19.27 32.43
CA LYS A 54 -31.89 -19.30 33.84
C LYS A 54 -30.96 -19.93 34.88
N ASN A 55 -29.94 -20.69 34.49
CA ASN A 55 -29.07 -21.46 35.39
C ASN A 55 -28.10 -20.61 36.22
N TYR A 56 -27.88 -19.33 35.88
CA TYR A 56 -27.11 -18.41 36.76
C TYR A 56 -27.94 -17.81 37.90
N ARG A 57 -29.27 -17.91 37.86
CA ARG A 57 -30.16 -17.40 38.93
C ARG A 57 -30.09 -18.21 40.24
N LEU A 58 -29.42 -19.36 40.25
CA LEU A 58 -29.38 -20.26 41.41
C LEU A 58 -28.20 -20.06 42.35
N ARG A 59 -27.18 -19.23 42.02
CA ARG A 59 -25.95 -19.15 42.84
C ARG A 59 -25.68 -17.83 43.57
N ASN A 60 -26.33 -16.71 43.21
CA ASN A 60 -26.04 -15.39 43.81
C ASN A 60 -27.26 -14.63 44.39
N ASN A 61 -28.38 -15.31 44.69
CA ASN A 61 -29.59 -14.69 45.27
C ASN A 61 -29.46 -14.30 46.76
N LYS A 62 -28.40 -13.58 47.16
CA LYS A 62 -28.34 -12.97 48.50
C LYS A 62 -28.09 -11.47 48.56
N VAL A 63 -27.87 -10.78 47.44
CA VAL A 63 -27.77 -9.31 47.46
C VAL A 63 -28.38 -8.78 46.16
N PHE A 64 -29.18 -7.71 46.25
CA PHE A 64 -29.90 -7.00 45.17
C PHE A 64 -31.38 -7.34 44.96
N ASN A 65 -32.18 -7.19 46.01
CA ASN A 65 -33.58 -6.80 45.85
C ASN A 65 -33.70 -5.28 46.06
N ARG A 66 -33.93 -4.52 44.96
CA ARG A 66 -34.72 -3.27 45.00
C ARG A 66 -35.13 -2.66 43.64
N ASN A 67 -34.72 -3.19 42.49
CA ASN A 67 -35.11 -2.65 41.17
C ASN A 67 -35.74 -3.69 40.20
N GLU A 68 -36.27 -4.81 40.67
CA GLU A 68 -36.77 -5.89 39.81
C GLU A 68 -38.06 -5.57 39.04
N ASP A 69 -38.82 -4.53 39.42
CA ASP A 69 -40.11 -4.24 38.78
C ASP A 69 -40.01 -3.53 37.41
N GLN A 70 -38.81 -3.18 36.91
CA GLN A 70 -38.62 -2.57 35.58
C GLN A 70 -38.07 -3.51 34.49
N ILE A 71 -37.75 -4.78 34.80
CA ILE A 71 -36.99 -5.67 33.90
C ILE A 71 -37.87 -6.73 33.21
N LYS A 72 -39.17 -6.84 33.57
CA LYS A 72 -40.09 -7.80 32.93
C LYS A 72 -40.34 -7.42 31.47
N GLY A 73 -39.69 -8.14 30.53
CA GLY A 73 -39.89 -8.03 29.09
C GLY A 73 -38.65 -7.66 28.24
N ARG A 74 -37.45 -7.56 28.83
CA ARG A 74 -36.20 -7.33 28.08
C ARG A 74 -35.40 -8.61 27.90
N ALA A 75 -34.82 -8.82 26.73
CA ALA A 75 -33.93 -9.96 26.47
C ALA A 75 -32.58 -9.72 27.17
N GLU A 76 -32.14 -10.66 28.00
CA GLU A 76 -30.86 -10.59 28.72
C GLU A 76 -29.75 -11.21 27.86
N LEU A 77 -28.75 -10.43 27.45
CA LEU A 77 -27.63 -10.91 26.63
C LEU A 77 -26.29 -10.76 27.36
N PHE A 78 -25.46 -11.80 27.30
CA PHE A 78 -24.07 -11.74 27.76
C PHE A 78 -23.21 -10.96 26.76
N LEU A 79 -22.66 -9.83 27.20
CA LEU A 79 -21.83 -8.95 26.36
C LEU A 79 -20.62 -9.68 25.77
N ASN A 80 -20.04 -10.62 26.52
CA ASN A 80 -18.80 -11.31 26.13
C ASN A 80 -19.00 -12.26 24.96
N VAL A 81 -20.15 -12.93 24.93
CA VAL A 81 -20.52 -13.85 23.85
C VAL A 81 -20.73 -13.03 22.58
N VAL A 82 -21.48 -11.93 22.67
CA VAL A 82 -21.73 -11.01 21.56
C VAL A 82 -20.43 -10.42 21.01
N LEU A 83 -19.54 -9.90 21.87
CA LEU A 83 -18.24 -9.37 21.45
C LEU A 83 -17.34 -10.45 20.84
N GLY A 84 -17.36 -11.68 21.39
CA GLY A 84 -16.64 -12.82 20.87
C GLY A 84 -17.07 -13.15 19.43
N THR A 85 -18.38 -13.25 19.20
CA THR A 85 -18.95 -13.50 17.86
C THR A 85 -18.65 -12.36 16.89
N LEU A 86 -18.81 -11.09 17.30
CA LEU A 86 -18.49 -9.94 16.44
C LEU A 86 -17.01 -9.93 16.05
N ARG A 87 -16.11 -10.22 17.00
CA ARG A 87 -14.67 -10.32 16.75
C ARG A 87 -14.35 -11.47 15.78
N GLU A 88 -14.97 -12.63 15.94
CA GLU A 88 -14.81 -13.76 15.01
C GLU A 88 -15.26 -13.37 13.60
N LEU A 89 -16.41 -12.73 13.46
CA LEU A 89 -16.93 -12.28 12.17
C LEU A 89 -16.02 -11.25 11.49
N ARG A 90 -15.46 -10.31 12.27
CA ARG A 90 -14.47 -9.35 11.76
C ARG A 90 -13.20 -10.06 11.29
N LEU A 91 -12.63 -10.94 12.11
CA LEU A 91 -11.38 -11.65 11.80
C LEU A 91 -11.56 -12.63 10.61
N THR A 92 -12.74 -13.22 10.46
CA THR A 92 -13.09 -14.09 9.32
C THR A 92 -13.60 -13.32 8.10
N LYS A 93 -13.59 -11.98 8.14
CA LYS A 93 -14.01 -11.06 7.07
C LYS A 93 -15.46 -11.26 6.60
N LYS A 94 -16.35 -11.72 7.48
CA LYS A 94 -17.80 -11.89 7.22
C LYS A 94 -18.56 -10.58 7.51
N VAL A 95 -18.28 -9.55 6.71
CA VAL A 95 -18.74 -8.16 6.93
C VAL A 95 -20.26 -8.04 6.98
N GLU A 96 -20.98 -8.70 6.06
CA GLU A 96 -22.44 -8.63 6.00
C GLU A 96 -23.09 -9.19 7.27
N LEU A 97 -22.65 -10.37 7.72
CA LEU A 97 -23.16 -11.03 8.92
C LEU A 97 -22.86 -10.20 10.18
N TYR A 98 -21.71 -9.54 10.24
CA TYR A 98 -21.34 -8.64 11.32
C TYR A 98 -22.34 -7.49 11.49
N TYR A 99 -22.67 -6.79 10.39
CA TYR A 99 -23.62 -5.67 10.44
C TYR A 99 -25.08 -6.12 10.59
N ILE A 100 -25.47 -7.28 10.06
CA ILE A 100 -26.78 -7.88 10.32
C ILE A 100 -26.96 -8.13 11.83
N LEU A 101 -25.95 -8.69 12.49
CA LEU A 101 -25.97 -8.90 13.93
C LEU A 101 -26.07 -7.58 14.70
N LEU A 102 -25.27 -6.57 14.34
CA LEU A 102 -25.35 -5.23 14.96
C LEU A 102 -26.72 -4.56 14.80
N ASN A 103 -27.30 -4.59 13.61
CA ASN A 103 -28.62 -4.01 13.37
C ASN A 103 -29.70 -4.70 14.22
N ARG A 104 -29.61 -6.02 14.38
CA ARG A 104 -30.52 -6.76 15.26
C ARG A 104 -30.37 -6.36 16.72
N LEU A 105 -29.13 -6.23 17.21
CA LEU A 105 -28.86 -5.76 18.56
C LEU A 105 -29.42 -4.35 18.82
N GLN A 106 -29.32 -3.45 17.83
CA GLN A 106 -29.86 -2.08 17.95
C GLN A 106 -31.41 -2.03 17.96
N SER A 107 -32.07 -3.00 17.33
CA SER A 107 -33.54 -3.05 17.21
C SER A 107 -34.28 -3.60 18.42
N SER A 108 -33.58 -4.26 19.36
CA SER A 108 -34.17 -4.99 20.49
C SER A 108 -33.96 -4.30 21.85
N ARG A 109 -34.97 -4.35 22.73
CA ARG A 109 -34.86 -3.91 24.14
C ARG A 109 -34.00 -4.90 24.94
N ILE A 110 -32.68 -4.76 24.83
CA ILE A 110 -31.70 -5.65 25.47
C ILE A 110 -31.31 -5.13 26.85
N SER A 111 -31.24 -6.04 27.82
CA SER A 111 -30.53 -5.86 29.08
C SER A 111 -29.17 -6.54 28.98
N TRP A 112 -28.09 -5.77 29.13
CA TRP A 112 -26.73 -6.29 28.97
C TRP A 112 -26.20 -6.83 30.30
N VAL A 113 -25.64 -8.04 30.25
CA VAL A 113 -24.99 -8.71 31.39
C VAL A 113 -23.48 -8.73 31.17
N SER A 114 -22.73 -8.22 32.14
CA SER A 114 -21.27 -8.12 32.12
C SER A 114 -20.58 -9.48 32.36
N LYS A 115 -19.23 -9.52 32.31
CA LYS A 115 -18.42 -10.68 32.72
C LYS A 115 -18.68 -11.14 34.15
N SER A 116 -18.94 -10.20 35.06
CA SER A 116 -19.18 -10.50 36.47
C SER A 116 -20.64 -10.87 36.76
N GLY A 117 -21.51 -10.90 35.75
CA GLY A 117 -22.93 -11.18 35.90
C GLY A 117 -23.76 -9.97 36.35
N SER A 118 -23.17 -8.78 36.42
CA SER A 118 -23.89 -7.54 36.75
C SER A 118 -24.59 -6.94 35.53
N TYR A 119 -25.73 -6.29 35.75
CA TYR A 119 -26.46 -5.58 34.70
C TYR A 119 -25.80 -4.24 34.38
N ILE A 120 -25.68 -3.92 33.10
CA ILE A 120 -25.21 -2.62 32.62
C ILE A 120 -26.43 -1.70 32.42
N VAL A 121 -26.56 -0.66 33.25
CA VAL A 121 -27.75 0.20 33.30
C VAL A 121 -27.75 1.24 32.18
N GLY A 122 -28.80 1.26 31.36
CA GLY A 122 -29.28 2.47 30.68
C GLY A 122 -28.94 2.64 29.19
N GLN A 123 -27.81 2.16 28.67
CA GLN A 123 -27.37 2.40 27.27
C GLN A 123 -26.39 1.33 26.76
N THR A 124 -26.11 1.34 25.45
CA THR A 124 -25.16 0.45 24.75
C THR A 124 -23.79 0.40 25.45
N PRO A 125 -23.20 -0.80 25.68
CA PRO A 125 -21.89 -0.93 26.32
C PRO A 125 -20.76 -0.29 25.51
N VAL A 126 -19.80 0.36 26.19
CA VAL A 126 -18.66 1.06 25.57
C VAL A 126 -17.74 0.11 24.79
N GLU A 127 -17.68 -1.15 25.21
CA GLU A 127 -16.90 -2.20 24.55
C GLU A 127 -17.41 -2.51 23.14
N LEU A 128 -18.72 -2.30 22.89
CA LEU A 128 -19.30 -2.46 21.57
C LEU A 128 -18.81 -1.37 20.61
N TYR A 129 -18.64 -0.14 21.10
CA TYR A 129 -18.07 0.97 20.32
C TYR A 129 -16.64 0.67 19.92
N ARG A 130 -15.83 0.13 20.84
CA ARG A 130 -14.46 -0.30 20.56
C ARG A 130 -14.42 -1.35 19.45
N GLU A 131 -15.19 -2.43 19.55
CA GLU A 131 -15.22 -3.47 18.52
C GLU A 131 -15.72 -2.94 17.17
N LEU A 132 -16.74 -2.07 17.18
CA LEU A 132 -17.22 -1.40 15.97
C LEU A 132 -16.13 -0.53 15.34
N SER A 133 -15.36 0.23 16.13
CA SER A 133 -14.26 1.05 15.60
C SER A 133 -13.19 0.23 14.89
N TYR A 134 -12.90 -0.98 15.37
CA TYR A 134 -11.97 -1.87 14.69
C TYR A 134 -12.51 -2.35 13.33
N MET A 135 -13.81 -2.65 13.25
CA MET A 135 -14.44 -2.99 11.98
C MET A 135 -14.43 -1.79 11.02
N LEU A 136 -14.84 -0.60 11.47
CA LEU A 136 -14.85 0.61 10.65
C LEU A 136 -13.45 0.97 10.17
N ARG A 137 -12.44 0.89 11.03
CA ARG A 137 -11.03 1.07 10.64
C ARG A 137 -10.60 0.05 9.59
N SER A 138 -10.97 -1.23 9.76
CA SER A 138 -10.69 -2.24 8.75
C SER A 138 -11.37 -1.98 7.41
N GLN A 139 -12.59 -1.41 7.39
CA GLN A 139 -13.25 -1.00 6.15
C GLN A 139 -12.54 0.21 5.53
N CYS A 140 -12.18 1.19 6.35
CA CYS A 140 -11.41 2.38 5.98
C CYS A 140 -10.08 2.00 5.30
N THR A 141 -9.34 1.04 5.85
CA THR A 141 -8.06 0.60 5.30
C THR A 141 -8.19 0.00 3.89
N ASN A 142 -9.29 -0.71 3.63
CA ASN A 142 -9.51 -1.47 2.39
C ASN A 142 -10.28 -0.68 1.32
N ASN A 143 -10.77 0.52 1.63
CA ASN A 143 -11.57 1.32 0.72
C ASN A 143 -10.77 2.54 0.24
N ASP A 144 -10.68 2.70 -1.07
CA ASP A 144 -10.01 3.82 -1.73
C ASP A 144 -11.03 4.78 -2.39
N GLU A 145 -12.33 4.45 -2.37
CA GLU A 145 -13.37 5.28 -2.95
C GLU A 145 -13.73 6.46 -2.03
N ARG A 146 -13.56 7.68 -2.55
CA ARG A 146 -13.78 8.92 -1.79
C ARG A 146 -15.20 9.04 -1.24
N ALA A 147 -16.22 8.67 -2.01
CA ALA A 147 -17.61 8.82 -1.59
C ALA A 147 -17.97 7.89 -0.42
N ASP A 148 -17.49 6.65 -0.46
CA ASP A 148 -17.64 5.70 0.63
C ASP A 148 -16.86 6.13 1.88
N MET A 149 -15.65 6.66 1.70
CA MET A 149 -14.86 7.25 2.78
C MET A 149 -15.62 8.39 3.48
N MET A 150 -16.24 9.29 2.71
CA MET A 150 -17.06 10.37 3.30
C MET A 150 -18.26 9.84 4.08
N CYS A 151 -18.94 8.80 3.59
CA CYS A 151 -20.02 8.14 4.33
C CYS A 151 -19.52 7.50 5.63
N LEU A 152 -18.40 6.78 5.57
CA LEU A 152 -17.77 6.14 6.71
C LEU A 152 -17.38 7.18 7.78
N THR A 153 -16.81 8.30 7.36
CA THR A 153 -16.44 9.40 8.27
C THR A 153 -17.66 10.04 8.91
N LYS A 154 -18.74 10.33 8.16
CA LYS A 154 -19.99 10.85 8.72
C LYS A 154 -20.58 9.89 9.77
N PHE A 155 -20.61 8.60 9.47
CA PHE A 155 -21.07 7.58 10.40
C PHE A 155 -20.19 7.52 11.66
N THR A 156 -18.87 7.58 11.48
CA THR A 156 -17.88 7.56 12.57
C THR A 156 -18.04 8.77 13.49
N LEU A 157 -18.25 9.97 12.94
CA LEU A 157 -18.50 11.18 13.74
C LEU A 157 -19.84 11.11 14.50
N GLN A 158 -20.87 10.53 13.90
CA GLN A 158 -22.15 10.30 14.59
C GLN A 158 -22.00 9.29 15.73
N LEU A 159 -21.22 8.23 15.51
CA LEU A 159 -20.89 7.23 16.53
C LEU A 159 -20.12 7.86 17.68
N LEU A 160 -19.10 8.69 17.37
CA LEU A 160 -18.31 9.44 18.34
C LEU A 160 -19.19 10.39 19.16
N LYS A 161 -20.08 11.15 18.51
CA LYS A 161 -21.03 12.05 19.22
C LYS A 161 -21.90 11.27 20.21
N SER A 162 -22.37 10.09 19.82
CA SER A 162 -23.17 9.21 20.68
C SER A 162 -22.33 8.67 21.84
N TYR A 163 -21.09 8.30 21.58
CA TYR A 163 -20.14 7.84 22.59
C TYR A 163 -19.84 8.92 23.62
N VAL A 164 -19.48 10.13 23.19
CA VAL A 164 -19.22 11.28 24.09
C VAL A 164 -20.43 11.62 24.96
N ALA A 165 -21.65 11.48 24.42
CA ALA A 165 -22.87 11.68 25.20
C ALA A 165 -23.04 10.66 26.34
N ILE A 166 -22.56 9.41 26.20
CA ILE A 166 -22.59 8.39 27.26
C ILE A 166 -21.72 8.84 28.44
N PHE A 167 -20.52 9.37 28.16
CA PHE A 167 -19.57 9.81 29.18
C PHE A 167 -20.07 11.04 29.95
N LYS A 168 -20.75 11.96 29.28
CA LYS A 168 -21.42 13.10 29.95
C LYS A 168 -22.53 12.69 30.94
N ILE A 169 -23.06 11.47 30.82
CA ILE A 169 -24.10 10.92 31.70
C ILE A 169 -23.49 10.02 32.78
N ARG A 170 -22.29 9.48 32.55
CA ARG A 170 -21.64 8.46 33.39
C ARG A 170 -20.23 8.93 33.78
N ASP A 171 -20.15 9.84 34.75
CA ASP A 171 -18.91 10.52 35.19
C ASP A 171 -17.78 9.58 35.68
N ASN A 172 -18.10 8.31 36.01
CA ASN A 172 -17.12 7.33 36.51
C ASN A 172 -16.46 6.46 35.42
N LEU A 173 -16.76 6.66 34.14
CA LEU A 173 -16.16 5.88 33.06
C LEU A 173 -14.93 6.58 32.48
N VAL A 174 -13.84 5.83 32.28
CA VAL A 174 -12.65 6.30 31.58
C VAL A 174 -12.83 6.10 30.06
N PRO A 175 -12.61 7.12 29.21
CA PRO A 175 -12.70 6.98 27.76
C PRO A 175 -11.72 5.93 27.21
N ASP A 176 -12.20 5.04 26.34
CA ASP A 176 -11.36 4.11 25.58
C ASP A 176 -10.55 4.86 24.51
N THR A 177 -9.25 4.97 24.73
CA THR A 177 -8.30 5.67 23.85
C THR A 177 -8.14 4.99 22.49
N ILE A 178 -8.35 3.68 22.38
CA ILE A 178 -8.26 2.94 21.11
C ILE A 178 -9.44 3.29 20.22
N PHE A 179 -10.64 3.37 20.79
CA PHE A 179 -11.82 3.83 20.06
C PHE A 179 -11.59 5.22 19.46
N LEU A 180 -11.14 6.18 20.28
CA LEU A 180 -10.93 7.56 19.85
C LEU A 180 -9.83 7.70 18.78
N ARG A 181 -8.71 6.96 18.93
CA ARG A 181 -7.64 6.92 17.90
C ARG A 181 -8.13 6.33 16.58
N ASN A 182 -8.88 5.23 16.61
CA ASN A 182 -9.46 4.65 15.41
C ASN A 182 -10.40 5.65 14.71
N CYS A 183 -11.19 6.42 15.45
CA CYS A 183 -12.02 7.48 14.90
C CYS A 183 -11.18 8.59 14.24
N ALA A 184 -10.11 9.05 14.90
CA ALA A 184 -9.18 10.04 14.37
C ALA A 184 -8.56 9.60 13.03
N GLU A 185 -8.09 8.35 12.95
CA GLU A 185 -7.53 7.80 11.71
C GLU A 185 -8.54 7.76 10.55
N ILE A 186 -9.79 7.35 10.82
CA ILE A 186 -10.86 7.31 9.81
C ILE A 186 -11.20 8.72 9.31
N VAL A 187 -11.25 9.69 10.23
CA VAL A 187 -11.51 11.11 9.89
C VAL A 187 -10.34 11.69 9.09
N GLY A 188 -9.11 11.45 9.52
CA GLY A 188 -7.89 11.92 8.86
C GLY A 188 -7.80 11.45 7.42
N ARG A 189 -8.06 10.16 7.17
CA ARG A 189 -8.03 9.56 5.82
C ARG A 189 -9.09 10.10 4.87
N ALA A 190 -10.17 10.71 5.37
CA ALA A 190 -11.19 11.33 4.53
C ALA A 190 -10.66 12.54 3.74
N GLY A 191 -9.55 13.15 4.19
CA GLY A 191 -8.95 14.32 3.54
C GLY A 191 -9.82 15.58 3.59
N SER A 192 -10.80 15.64 4.49
CA SER A 192 -11.71 16.79 4.67
C SER A 192 -11.39 17.51 5.98
N ILE A 193 -10.83 18.72 5.89
CA ILE A 193 -10.51 19.56 7.07
C ILE A 193 -11.75 19.85 7.92
N HIS A 194 -12.92 20.00 7.28
CA HIS A 194 -14.20 20.18 7.97
C HIS A 194 -14.55 19.04 8.93
N TYR A 195 -14.23 17.79 8.54
CA TYR A 195 -14.48 16.64 9.41
C TYR A 195 -13.43 16.49 10.49
N LEU A 196 -12.19 16.92 10.23
CA LEU A 196 -11.16 17.00 11.25
C LEU A 196 -11.56 17.98 12.35
N HIS A 197 -11.98 19.20 12.02
CA HIS A 197 -12.44 20.17 13.02
C HIS A 197 -13.63 19.64 13.82
N LYS A 198 -14.61 18.99 13.17
CA LYS A 198 -15.72 18.34 13.88
C LYS A 198 -15.28 17.22 14.83
N PHE A 199 -14.22 16.49 14.51
CA PHE A 199 -13.66 15.50 15.42
C PHE A 199 -13.05 16.18 16.64
N VAL A 200 -12.24 17.22 16.43
CA VAL A 200 -11.60 18.00 17.51
C VAL A 200 -12.65 18.67 18.40
N GLU A 201 -13.71 19.24 17.84
CA GLU A 201 -14.85 19.80 18.62
C GLU A 201 -15.55 18.77 19.52
N LEU A 202 -15.49 17.48 19.16
CA LEU A 202 -16.14 16.40 19.91
C LEU A 202 -15.22 15.79 20.98
N VAL A 203 -13.90 15.99 20.88
CA VAL A 203 -12.90 15.35 21.73
C VAL A 203 -12.11 16.41 22.48
N ASP A 204 -12.29 16.47 23.80
CA ASP A 204 -11.57 17.38 24.69
C ASP A 204 -10.27 16.70 25.20
N ASP A 205 -9.37 16.38 24.29
CA ASP A 205 -8.09 15.72 24.60
C ASP A 205 -6.98 16.24 23.64
N PRO A 206 -5.99 17.00 24.17
CA PRO A 206 -4.91 17.56 23.36
C PRO A 206 -4.06 16.51 22.61
N GLY A 207 -3.92 15.31 23.17
CA GLY A 207 -3.14 14.23 22.56
C GLY A 207 -3.84 13.60 21.36
N LEU A 208 -5.16 13.43 21.46
CA LEU A 208 -6.01 12.95 20.36
C LEU A 208 -6.19 14.01 19.29
N GLU A 209 -6.25 15.29 19.66
CA GLU A 209 -6.21 16.39 18.71
C GLU A 209 -4.89 16.37 17.91
N ALA A 210 -3.75 16.30 18.60
CA ALA A 210 -2.45 16.19 17.95
C ALA A 210 -2.35 14.94 17.06
N HIS A 211 -2.85 13.79 17.54
CA HIS A 211 -2.91 12.56 16.75
C HIS A 211 -3.72 12.74 15.47
N ALA A 212 -4.88 13.40 15.55
CA ALA A 212 -5.76 13.62 14.41
C ALA A 212 -5.12 14.53 13.35
N TYR A 213 -4.50 15.64 13.77
CA TYR A 213 -3.80 16.54 12.84
C TYR A 213 -2.59 15.87 12.16
N ILE A 214 -1.74 15.19 12.92
CA ILE A 214 -0.57 14.50 12.34
C ILE A 214 -1.04 13.41 11.35
N SER A 215 -2.03 12.61 11.74
CA SER A 215 -2.61 11.59 10.87
C SER A 215 -3.21 12.19 9.60
N PHE A 216 -3.97 13.28 9.71
CA PHE A 216 -4.53 14.00 8.57
C PHE A 216 -3.46 14.46 7.59
N TYR A 217 -2.44 15.19 8.05
CA TYR A 217 -1.40 15.72 7.17
C TYR A 217 -0.54 14.62 6.52
N LEU A 218 -0.29 13.51 7.22
CA LEU A 218 0.38 12.35 6.64
C LEU A 218 -0.45 11.71 5.52
N HIS A 219 -1.76 11.51 5.73
CA HIS A 219 -2.66 10.90 4.75
C HIS A 219 -2.93 11.80 3.54
N THR A 220 -3.04 13.12 3.73
CA THR A 220 -3.25 14.08 2.62
C THR A 220 -1.96 14.50 1.92
N GLY A 221 -0.81 14.13 2.50
CA GLY A 221 0.50 14.49 1.97
C GLY A 221 0.89 15.96 2.10
N GLN A 222 0.24 16.70 3.00
CA GLN A 222 0.50 18.12 3.25
C GLN A 222 1.75 18.33 4.13
N THR A 223 2.93 17.98 3.60
CA THR A 223 4.20 18.00 4.35
C THR A 223 4.51 19.36 4.97
N ALA A 224 4.27 20.47 4.27
CA ALA A 224 4.55 21.81 4.79
C ALA A 224 3.74 22.11 6.06
N HIS A 225 2.44 21.83 6.06
CA HIS A 225 1.58 21.99 7.24
C HIS A 225 1.96 21.04 8.37
N LEU A 226 2.37 19.81 8.06
CA LEU A 226 2.88 18.86 9.04
C LEU A 226 4.11 19.42 9.77
N VAL A 227 5.09 19.95 9.01
CA VAL A 227 6.31 20.53 9.58
C VAL A 227 5.98 21.72 10.49
N THR A 228 5.13 22.65 10.04
CA THR A 228 4.69 23.78 10.86
C THR A 228 4.00 23.32 12.14
N PHE A 229 3.14 22.30 12.05
CA PHE A 229 2.46 21.74 13.21
C PHE A 229 3.44 21.10 14.19
N LEU A 230 4.40 20.30 13.71
CA LEU A 230 5.39 19.61 14.56
C LEU A 230 6.33 20.59 15.27
N ARG A 231 6.67 21.72 14.65
CA ARG A 231 7.58 22.73 15.22
C ARG A 231 6.92 23.66 16.24
N SER A 232 5.65 24.02 16.02
CA SER A 232 5.06 25.21 16.65
C SER A 232 3.72 24.96 17.33
N SER A 233 3.23 23.72 17.36
CA SER A 233 1.95 23.42 17.98
C SER A 233 2.08 23.34 19.51
N PRO A 234 1.33 24.16 20.27
CA PRO A 234 1.34 24.10 21.73
C PRO A 234 0.80 22.76 22.25
N LEU A 235 0.03 22.03 21.44
CA LEU A 235 -0.49 20.71 21.77
C LEU A 235 0.65 19.69 22.04
N LEU A 236 1.79 19.86 21.36
CA LEU A 236 2.94 18.96 21.48
C LEU A 236 3.88 19.32 22.64
N GLU A 237 3.70 20.50 23.22
CA GLU A 237 4.45 20.97 24.41
C GLU A 237 3.85 20.41 25.71
N THR A 238 2.58 20.02 25.68
CA THR A 238 1.91 19.40 26.83
C THR A 238 2.42 17.97 27.08
N GLN A 239 2.43 17.52 28.35
CA GLN A 239 2.72 16.12 28.66
C GLN A 239 1.57 15.24 28.15
N LEU A 240 1.77 14.66 26.97
CA LEU A 240 0.82 13.72 26.36
C LEU A 240 0.96 12.34 27.00
N GLU A 241 -0.08 11.51 26.85
CA GLU A 241 0.03 10.11 27.26
C GLU A 241 1.20 9.43 26.53
N PRO A 242 2.08 8.71 27.27
CA PRO A 242 3.19 7.98 26.67
C PRO A 242 2.71 7.05 25.57
N ASN A 243 3.49 6.98 24.50
CA ASN A 243 3.22 6.12 23.34
C ASN A 243 1.97 6.44 22.51
N SER A 244 1.32 7.59 22.72
CA SER A 244 0.11 7.98 21.99
C SER A 244 0.37 8.37 20.52
N LEU A 245 1.55 8.93 20.24
CA LEU A 245 1.93 9.43 18.92
C LEU A 245 3.07 8.63 18.25
N THR A 246 3.66 7.63 18.93
CA THR A 246 4.90 6.94 18.50
C THR A 246 4.88 6.49 17.05
N GLN A 247 3.81 5.81 16.63
CA GLN A 247 3.72 5.28 15.27
C GLN A 247 3.63 6.40 14.22
N LEU A 248 2.90 7.48 14.51
CA LEU A 248 2.75 8.61 13.60
C LEU A 248 4.05 9.40 13.50
N LEU A 249 4.70 9.68 14.65
CA LEU A 249 5.98 10.38 14.68
C LEU A 249 7.09 9.57 13.98
N HIS A 250 7.11 8.25 14.14
CA HIS A 250 8.01 7.37 13.37
C HIS A 250 7.81 7.53 11.86
N GLN A 251 6.55 7.55 11.39
CA GLN A 251 6.22 7.79 9.98
C GLN A 251 6.62 9.20 9.53
N CYS A 252 6.47 10.22 10.39
CA CYS A 252 6.93 11.58 10.11
C CYS A 252 8.45 11.62 9.92
N VAL A 253 9.24 11.04 10.84
CA VAL A 253 10.71 10.98 10.72
C VAL A 253 11.10 10.32 9.40
N HIS A 254 10.53 9.16 9.10
CA HIS A 254 10.80 8.46 7.83
C HIS A 254 10.49 9.35 6.62
N ARG A 255 9.33 10.01 6.61
CA ARG A 255 8.92 10.86 5.49
C ARG A 255 9.83 12.07 5.32
N LEU A 256 10.21 12.74 6.40
CA LEU A 256 11.05 13.93 6.38
C LEU A 256 12.49 13.59 5.94
N VAL A 257 13.04 12.47 6.41
CA VAL A 257 14.36 11.97 5.96
C VAL A 257 14.34 11.67 4.46
N CYS A 258 13.30 10.99 3.94
CA CYS A 258 13.18 10.72 2.51
C CYS A 258 13.06 11.99 1.64
N LEU A 259 12.59 13.10 2.22
CA LEU A 259 12.46 14.39 1.54
C LEU A 259 13.69 15.29 1.69
N GLY A 260 14.72 14.84 2.42
CA GLY A 260 15.92 15.65 2.71
C GLY A 260 15.68 16.78 3.72
N LEU A 261 14.55 16.78 4.45
CA LEU A 261 14.23 17.77 5.47
C LEU A 261 14.84 17.35 6.82
N GLU A 262 16.17 17.36 6.89
CA GLU A 262 16.93 16.76 7.99
C GLU A 262 16.68 17.44 9.35
N ASP A 263 16.67 18.77 9.39
CA ASP A 263 16.43 19.54 10.63
C ASP A 263 15.04 19.23 11.22
N ASP A 264 14.05 19.11 10.35
CA ASP A 264 12.69 18.74 10.72
C ASP A 264 12.63 17.29 11.20
N ALA A 265 13.32 16.39 10.50
CA ALA A 265 13.41 15.00 10.89
C ALA A 265 14.08 14.83 12.26
N GLN A 266 15.14 15.58 12.55
CA GLN A 266 15.83 15.56 13.85
C GLN A 266 14.88 16.05 14.95
N THR A 267 14.26 17.22 14.77
CA THR A 267 13.32 17.77 15.75
C THR A 267 12.16 16.80 16.02
N THR A 268 11.64 16.19 14.97
CA THR A 268 10.57 15.19 15.08
C THR A 268 11.04 13.91 15.78
N PHE A 269 12.29 13.49 15.55
CA PHE A 269 12.89 12.34 16.21
C PHE A 269 13.10 12.60 17.71
N GLU A 270 13.58 13.78 18.09
CA GLU A 270 13.70 14.18 19.49
C GLU A 270 12.33 14.22 20.18
N LEU A 271 11.30 14.72 19.49
CA LEU A 271 9.92 14.64 19.95
C LEU A 271 9.44 13.19 20.13
N LEU A 272 9.76 12.31 19.18
CA LEU A 272 9.47 10.87 19.28
C LEU A 272 10.12 10.26 20.53
N MET A 273 11.40 10.54 20.78
CA MET A 273 12.10 10.02 21.96
C MET A 273 11.52 10.54 23.27
N LYS A 274 11.13 11.82 23.33
CA LYS A 274 10.43 12.40 24.50
C LYS A 274 9.08 11.73 24.76
N GLN A 275 8.32 11.43 23.71
CA GLN A 275 6.95 10.89 23.81
C GLN A 275 6.91 9.35 23.95
N ALA A 276 8.02 8.67 23.65
CA ALA A 276 8.10 7.21 23.60
C ALA A 276 9.40 6.67 24.24
N PRO A 277 9.54 6.77 25.58
CA PRO A 277 10.75 6.31 26.29
C PRO A 277 10.99 4.79 26.19
N SER A 278 10.03 4.02 25.67
CA SER A 278 10.12 2.56 25.45
C SER A 278 9.96 2.18 23.97
N ILE A 279 10.60 2.94 23.07
CA ILE A 279 10.59 2.62 21.64
C ILE A 279 11.28 1.29 21.36
N THR A 280 10.69 0.49 20.46
CA THR A 280 11.22 -0.86 20.18
C THR A 280 12.55 -0.79 19.41
N PRO A 281 13.49 -1.74 19.63
CA PRO A 281 14.73 -1.82 18.85
C PRO A 281 14.49 -1.94 17.35
N GLN A 282 13.39 -2.60 16.95
CA GLN A 282 13.00 -2.73 15.55
C GLN A 282 12.65 -1.37 14.93
N SER A 283 11.88 -0.53 15.63
CA SER A 283 11.55 0.83 15.17
C SER A 283 12.80 1.70 15.00
N LEU A 284 13.75 1.61 15.93
CA LEU A 284 15.03 2.32 15.86
C LEU A 284 15.90 1.82 14.71
N SER A 285 15.97 0.49 14.49
CA SER A 285 16.70 -0.09 13.36
C SER A 285 16.13 0.36 12.01
N SER A 286 14.81 0.55 11.92
CA SER A 286 14.16 1.09 10.73
C SER A 286 14.52 2.55 10.49
N ILE A 287 14.62 3.37 11.55
CA ILE A 287 15.06 4.76 11.42
C ILE A 287 16.52 4.79 10.99
N LYS A 288 17.39 4.01 11.65
CA LYS A 288 18.82 3.86 11.30
C LYS A 288 19.03 3.51 9.83
N PHE A 289 18.27 2.54 9.32
CA PHE A 289 18.37 2.15 7.92
C PHE A 289 18.01 3.31 6.97
N VAL A 290 16.95 4.06 7.28
CA VAL A 290 16.47 5.17 6.46
C VAL A 290 17.42 6.36 6.53
N THR A 291 17.97 6.67 7.71
CA THR A 291 18.97 7.74 7.88
C THR A 291 20.28 7.41 7.19
N GLU A 292 20.75 6.17 7.20
CA GLU A 292 21.92 5.74 6.42
C GLU A 292 21.68 5.84 4.92
N LYS A 293 20.50 5.39 4.47
CA LYS A 293 20.13 5.38 3.05
C LYS A 293 20.00 6.78 2.43
N TYR A 294 19.42 7.71 3.18
CA TYR A 294 19.20 9.11 2.75
C TYR A 294 20.22 10.09 3.37
N GLY A 295 21.25 9.55 4.03
CA GLY A 295 22.34 10.28 4.68
C GLY A 295 21.91 11.41 5.63
N ALA A 296 21.01 11.12 6.58
CA ALA A 296 20.59 12.08 7.60
C ALA A 296 21.50 12.02 8.84
N PHE A 297 22.65 12.69 8.78
CA PHE A 297 23.62 12.86 9.86
C PHE A 297 23.00 13.23 11.21
N LYS A 298 22.22 14.30 11.28
CA LYS A 298 21.70 14.88 12.53
C LYS A 298 20.73 13.92 13.21
N VAL A 299 19.91 13.23 12.43
CA VAL A 299 18.99 12.20 12.93
C VAL A 299 19.79 10.99 13.42
N GLN A 300 20.83 10.57 12.70
CA GLN A 300 21.71 9.48 13.13
C GLN A 300 22.45 9.84 14.42
N LEU A 301 22.98 11.06 14.55
CA LEU A 301 23.63 11.55 15.76
C LEU A 301 22.66 11.55 16.94
N ALA A 302 21.43 12.04 16.73
CA ALA A 302 20.39 12.00 17.76
C ALA A 302 20.03 10.56 18.14
N LEU A 303 19.91 9.66 17.17
CA LEU A 303 19.66 8.24 17.40
C LEU A 303 20.77 7.60 18.26
N SER A 304 22.02 7.82 17.87
CA SER A 304 23.23 7.35 18.54
C SER A 304 23.30 7.80 20.01
N LYS A 305 23.06 9.09 20.28
CA LYS A 305 23.02 9.64 21.64
C LYS A 305 21.96 8.99 22.53
N ASN A 306 20.82 8.61 21.95
CA ASN A 306 19.71 8.00 22.69
C ASN A 306 19.86 6.48 22.90
N ILE A 307 20.69 5.79 22.10
CA ILE A 307 20.89 4.33 22.21
C ILE A 307 22.04 4.00 23.16
N GLU A 308 23.12 4.77 23.12
CA GLU A 308 24.38 4.37 23.77
C GLU A 308 24.59 5.01 25.14
N ASP A 309 23.75 5.98 25.56
CA ASP A 309 23.93 6.76 26.80
C ASP A 309 25.38 7.30 26.97
N ALA A 310 26.10 7.41 25.84
CA ALA A 310 27.53 7.60 25.78
C ALA A 310 27.82 9.00 25.23
N ASP A 311 28.57 9.76 26.03
CA ASP A 311 28.59 11.20 25.88
C ASP A 311 29.49 11.68 24.72
N TYR A 312 30.47 10.91 24.20
CA TYR A 312 31.45 11.52 23.27
C TYR A 312 32.09 10.69 22.13
N ASP A 313 31.71 9.44 21.81
CA ASP A 313 32.42 8.72 20.71
C ASP A 313 31.59 7.66 19.97
N VAL A 314 30.36 7.99 19.57
CA VAL A 314 29.54 7.05 18.79
C VAL A 314 30.03 7.01 17.33
N PRO A 315 30.42 5.84 16.79
CA PRO A 315 30.83 5.73 15.39
C PRO A 315 29.64 5.99 14.46
N ILE A 316 29.61 7.19 13.90
CA ILE A 316 28.61 7.60 12.91
C ILE A 316 29.05 7.07 11.54
N PRO A 317 28.19 6.34 10.81
CA PRO A 317 28.52 5.88 9.47
C PRO A 317 28.90 7.06 8.57
N TRP A 318 30.05 6.99 7.91
CA TRP A 318 30.57 8.07 7.07
C TRP A 318 29.58 8.56 6.01
N LYS A 319 28.69 7.70 5.52
CA LYS A 319 27.63 8.01 4.53
C LYS A 319 26.52 8.92 5.07
N THR A 320 26.33 8.92 6.38
CA THR A 320 25.36 9.84 6.99
C THR A 320 25.89 11.25 7.04
N PHE A 321 27.21 11.42 7.07
CA PHE A 321 27.82 12.75 7.05
C PHE A 321 27.69 13.37 5.66
N GLN A 322 26.75 14.32 5.55
CA GLN A 322 26.56 15.13 4.36
C GLN A 322 27.11 16.53 4.57
N LYS A 323 27.96 16.96 3.63
CA LYS A 323 28.26 18.38 3.45
C LYS A 323 27.29 18.96 2.43
N ASP A 324 27.03 20.27 2.50
CA ASP A 324 26.26 20.92 1.44
C ASP A 324 27.14 21.10 0.20
N LEU A 325 27.27 20.02 -0.56
CA LEU A 325 28.07 19.94 -1.77
C LEU A 325 27.17 19.68 -2.98
N THR A 326 27.65 20.12 -4.13
CA THR A 326 27.04 19.77 -5.43
C THR A 326 27.22 18.27 -5.70
N PHE A 327 26.37 17.72 -6.57
CA PHE A 327 26.49 16.32 -6.99
C PHE A 327 27.88 15.98 -7.53
N GLY A 328 28.45 16.79 -8.43
CA GLY A 328 29.79 16.57 -8.97
C GLY A 328 30.90 16.58 -7.90
N ALA A 329 30.80 17.44 -6.89
CA ALA A 329 31.74 17.45 -5.77
C ALA A 329 31.65 16.16 -4.93
N TYR A 330 30.44 15.60 -4.75
CA TYR A 330 30.28 14.28 -4.12
C TYR A 330 30.91 13.16 -4.94
N ILE A 331 30.75 13.17 -6.27
CA ILE A 331 31.40 12.19 -7.14
C ILE A 331 32.92 12.25 -7.00
N GLY A 332 33.50 13.46 -6.96
CA GLY A 332 34.93 13.65 -6.70
C GLY A 332 35.38 13.08 -5.35
N LEU A 333 34.61 13.30 -4.28
CA LEU A 333 34.91 12.73 -2.96
C LEU A 333 34.82 11.21 -2.94
N LEU A 334 33.85 10.62 -3.65
CA LEU A 334 33.68 9.17 -3.73
C LEU A 334 34.82 8.51 -4.51
N ASP A 335 35.32 9.20 -5.54
CA ASP A 335 36.52 8.81 -6.29
C ASP A 335 37.77 8.83 -5.38
N GLU A 336 38.00 9.94 -4.68
CA GLU A 336 39.11 10.08 -3.72
C GLU A 336 39.07 9.07 -2.58
N SER A 337 37.87 8.68 -2.15
CA SER A 337 37.66 7.72 -1.07
C SER A 337 37.83 6.26 -1.52
N GLY A 338 37.98 6.00 -2.83
CA GLY A 338 38.19 4.64 -3.36
C GLY A 338 37.02 3.69 -3.10
N VAL A 339 35.79 4.21 -3.06
CA VAL A 339 34.60 3.40 -2.74
C VAL A 339 34.29 2.44 -3.89
N ASP A 340 34.14 1.16 -3.58
CA ASP A 340 33.72 0.16 -4.55
C ASP A 340 32.22 -0.15 -4.49
N PHE A 341 31.47 0.40 -5.44
CA PHE A 341 30.02 0.26 -5.51
C PHE A 341 29.53 -1.13 -5.90
N PHE A 342 30.41 -2.00 -6.41
CA PHE A 342 30.05 -3.40 -6.67
C PHE A 342 29.99 -4.23 -5.39
N ASN A 343 30.68 -3.80 -4.34
CA ASN A 343 30.66 -4.46 -3.02
C ASN A 343 29.85 -3.65 -1.98
N GLU A 344 29.51 -2.40 -2.28
CA GLU A 344 28.74 -1.55 -1.38
C GLU A 344 27.25 -1.93 -1.34
N SER A 345 26.83 -2.47 -0.20
CA SER A 345 25.46 -2.96 0.01
C SER A 345 24.45 -1.86 0.30
N GLN A 346 24.87 -0.72 0.84
CA GLN A 346 23.95 0.36 1.21
C GLN A 346 23.77 1.34 0.05
N ALA A 347 22.52 1.67 -0.27
CA ALA A 347 22.19 2.65 -1.30
C ALA A 347 22.50 4.08 -0.84
N MET A 348 22.95 4.92 -1.78
CA MET A 348 23.22 6.35 -1.57
C MET A 348 22.13 7.21 -2.21
N ASP A 349 20.87 6.91 -1.90
CA ASP A 349 19.71 7.56 -2.53
C ASP A 349 19.66 9.08 -2.24
N PHE A 350 20.37 9.56 -1.22
CA PHE A 350 20.47 10.99 -0.93
C PHE A 350 21.06 11.80 -2.08
N LEU A 351 21.94 11.21 -2.88
CA LEU A 351 22.54 11.89 -4.03
C LEU A 351 21.51 12.24 -5.09
N LEU A 352 20.37 11.54 -5.14
CA LEU A 352 19.23 11.93 -5.99
C LEU A 352 18.68 13.31 -5.61
N THR A 353 18.78 13.71 -4.34
CA THR A 353 18.34 15.04 -3.88
C THR A 353 19.30 16.17 -4.28
N LYS A 354 20.53 15.83 -4.69
CA LYS A 354 21.54 16.79 -5.16
C LYS A 354 21.50 16.99 -6.67
N LEU A 355 20.66 16.23 -7.39
CA LEU A 355 20.47 16.37 -8.83
C LEU A 355 19.48 17.50 -9.17
N PRO A 356 19.60 18.12 -10.36
CA PRO A 356 18.71 19.18 -10.80
C PRO A 356 17.23 18.78 -10.79
N THR A 357 16.39 19.62 -10.18
CA THR A 357 14.93 19.43 -10.17
C THR A 357 14.19 20.32 -11.17
N HIS A 358 14.87 21.29 -11.76
CA HIS A 358 14.31 22.17 -12.80
C HIS A 358 14.29 21.47 -14.18
N ASP A 359 13.55 22.03 -15.12
CA ASP A 359 13.48 21.49 -16.47
C ASP A 359 14.77 21.78 -17.24
N MET A 360 15.41 20.71 -17.73
CA MET A 360 16.61 20.74 -18.56
C MET A 360 16.32 19.98 -19.87
N SER A 361 16.87 20.48 -20.97
CA SER A 361 16.91 19.82 -22.30
C SER A 361 17.85 18.60 -22.30
N VAL A 362 17.83 17.83 -23.39
CA VAL A 362 18.68 16.64 -23.54
C VAL A 362 20.15 17.05 -23.57
N GLU A 363 20.47 18.12 -24.28
CA GLU A 363 21.80 18.69 -24.40
C GLU A 363 22.31 19.18 -23.04
N GLN A 364 21.49 19.92 -22.29
CA GLN A 364 21.84 20.39 -20.95
C GLN A 364 22.12 19.23 -19.98
N TRP A 365 21.39 18.12 -20.08
CA TRP A 365 21.69 16.92 -19.30
C TRP A 365 22.98 16.24 -19.76
N GLY A 366 23.29 16.26 -21.05
CA GLY A 366 24.56 15.80 -21.60
C GLY A 366 25.73 16.61 -21.04
N ASP A 367 25.66 17.94 -21.13
CA ASP A 367 26.66 18.85 -20.57
C ASP A 367 26.84 18.60 -19.06
N TYR A 368 25.73 18.52 -18.31
CA TYR A 368 25.77 18.23 -16.87
C TYR A 368 26.37 16.86 -16.54
N PHE A 369 26.09 15.84 -17.36
CA PHE A 369 26.68 14.51 -17.19
C PHE A 369 28.20 14.59 -17.33
N GLU A 370 28.70 15.25 -18.37
CA GLU A 370 30.13 15.41 -18.61
C GLU A 370 30.80 16.26 -17.51
N GLU A 371 30.18 17.36 -17.09
CA GLU A 371 30.67 18.25 -16.02
C GLU A 371 30.81 17.53 -14.67
N THR A 372 29.91 16.58 -14.39
CA THR A 372 29.88 15.85 -13.11
C THR A 372 30.49 14.46 -13.19
N SER A 373 31.02 14.08 -14.34
CA SER A 373 31.58 12.75 -14.57
C SER A 373 32.79 12.49 -13.67
N PRO A 374 32.95 11.26 -13.15
CA PRO A 374 34.17 10.87 -12.45
C PRO A 374 35.38 10.92 -13.42
N ARG A 375 36.59 10.92 -12.85
CA ARG A 375 37.82 10.98 -13.67
C ARG A 375 37.92 9.80 -14.62
N ARG A 376 38.66 9.95 -15.72
CA ARG A 376 38.79 8.89 -16.75
C ARG A 376 39.42 7.61 -16.20
N ASP A 377 40.26 7.71 -15.19
CA ASP A 377 40.92 6.63 -14.47
C ASP A 377 40.14 6.12 -13.25
N ALA A 378 39.00 6.72 -12.93
CA ALA A 378 38.14 6.28 -11.83
C ALA A 378 37.65 4.84 -12.03
N SER A 379 37.28 4.20 -10.91
CA SER A 379 36.82 2.81 -10.87
C SER A 379 35.58 2.60 -11.77
N ALA A 380 35.49 1.40 -12.37
CA ALA A 380 34.33 1.03 -13.18
C ALA A 380 33.02 1.08 -12.36
N SER A 381 33.10 0.74 -11.07
CA SER A 381 31.94 0.77 -10.17
C SER A 381 31.43 2.18 -9.90
N LEU A 382 32.31 3.18 -9.75
CA LEU A 382 31.89 4.58 -9.62
C LEU A 382 31.25 5.12 -10.91
N LYS A 383 31.81 4.78 -12.08
CA LYS A 383 31.25 5.20 -13.38
C LYS A 383 29.87 4.59 -13.63
N ALA A 384 29.71 3.30 -13.37
CA ALA A 384 28.41 2.62 -13.44
C ALA A 384 27.39 3.22 -12.46
N PHE A 385 27.84 3.54 -11.24
CA PHE A 385 27.01 4.19 -10.22
C PHE A 385 26.54 5.59 -10.65
N HIS A 386 27.45 6.43 -11.15
CA HIS A 386 27.16 7.78 -11.66
C HIS A 386 26.14 7.77 -12.81
N LEU A 387 26.30 6.86 -13.77
CA LEU A 387 25.33 6.68 -14.84
C LEU A 387 23.97 6.24 -14.29
N ASN A 388 23.95 5.22 -13.42
CA ASN A 388 22.70 4.65 -12.94
C ASN A 388 21.90 5.65 -12.09
N ILE A 389 22.55 6.48 -11.28
CA ILE A 389 21.87 7.47 -10.44
C ILE A 389 21.23 8.60 -11.26
N ILE A 390 21.93 9.11 -12.28
CA ILE A 390 21.39 10.11 -13.20
C ILE A 390 20.20 9.53 -13.97
N LEU A 391 20.36 8.32 -14.54
CA LEU A 391 19.29 7.67 -15.28
C LEU A 391 18.06 7.40 -14.39
N THR A 392 18.28 6.98 -13.14
CA THR A 392 17.21 6.76 -12.14
C THR A 392 16.44 8.03 -11.85
N HIS A 393 17.13 9.16 -11.69
CA HIS A 393 16.53 10.47 -11.45
C HIS A 393 15.70 10.93 -12.64
N VAL A 394 16.27 10.90 -13.85
CA VAL A 394 15.57 11.31 -15.08
C VAL A 394 14.32 10.45 -15.29
N ALA A 395 14.43 9.13 -15.10
CA ALA A 395 13.29 8.20 -15.22
C ALA A 395 12.18 8.40 -14.17
N ALA A 396 12.51 8.96 -13.00
CA ALA A 396 11.53 9.26 -11.97
C ALA A 396 10.72 10.54 -12.23
N HIS A 397 11.32 11.52 -12.94
CA HIS A 397 10.77 12.87 -13.06
C HIS A 397 10.35 13.27 -14.48
N LYS A 398 10.77 12.55 -15.53
CA LYS A 398 10.53 12.92 -16.93
C LYS A 398 9.66 11.90 -17.68
N SER A 399 9.15 12.33 -18.83
CA SER A 399 8.35 11.46 -19.72
C SER A 399 9.23 10.38 -20.37
N LEU A 400 8.63 9.25 -20.75
CA LEU A 400 9.36 8.15 -21.38
C LEU A 400 10.15 8.59 -22.63
N GLY A 401 9.57 9.44 -23.48
CA GLY A 401 10.24 9.93 -24.68
C GLY A 401 11.52 10.70 -24.35
N PHE A 402 11.50 11.51 -23.29
CA PHE A 402 12.68 12.21 -22.80
C PHE A 402 13.74 11.26 -22.24
N VAL A 403 13.31 10.27 -21.43
CA VAL A 403 14.19 9.24 -20.87
C VAL A 403 14.92 8.47 -21.98
N ILE A 404 14.21 8.10 -23.06
CA ILE A 404 14.79 7.39 -24.19
C ILE A 404 15.81 8.26 -24.94
N LEU A 405 15.55 9.56 -25.12
CA LEU A 405 16.49 10.48 -25.77
C LEU A 405 17.77 10.63 -24.95
N ILE A 406 17.65 10.82 -23.63
CA ILE A 406 18.80 10.84 -22.72
C ILE A 406 19.56 9.52 -22.77
N TRP A 407 18.86 8.40 -22.69
CA TRP A 407 19.48 7.08 -22.78
C TRP A 407 20.23 6.89 -24.10
N ARG A 408 19.64 7.29 -25.23
CA ARG A 408 20.30 7.28 -26.55
C ARG A 408 21.56 8.14 -26.54
N HIS A 409 21.48 9.37 -26.03
CA HIS A 409 22.63 10.27 -25.96
C HIS A 409 23.77 9.67 -25.11
N LEU A 410 23.47 9.16 -23.91
CA LEU A 410 24.44 8.52 -23.03
C LEU A 410 25.12 7.28 -23.67
N ILE A 411 24.33 6.41 -24.31
CA ILE A 411 24.84 5.15 -24.87
C ILE A 411 25.54 5.35 -26.21
N VAL A 412 24.93 6.11 -27.13
CA VAL A 412 25.39 6.22 -28.52
C VAL A 412 26.38 7.36 -28.68
N GLU A 413 26.07 8.54 -28.14
CA GLU A 413 26.88 9.74 -28.35
C GLU A 413 28.06 9.80 -27.37
N LEU A 414 27.82 9.55 -26.08
CA LEU A 414 28.86 9.51 -25.04
C LEU A 414 29.54 8.15 -24.87
N ARG A 415 29.10 7.12 -25.60
CA ARG A 415 29.70 5.77 -25.64
C ARG A 415 29.79 5.07 -24.28
N LEU A 416 28.83 5.30 -23.39
CA LEU A 416 28.80 4.75 -22.02
C LEU A 416 28.17 3.36 -21.92
N LEU A 417 28.38 2.55 -22.96
CA LEU A 417 27.79 1.21 -23.07
C LEU A 417 28.22 0.32 -21.91
N ARG A 418 29.50 0.32 -21.59
CA ARG A 418 30.09 -0.54 -20.57
C ARG A 418 29.58 -0.17 -19.19
N GLU A 419 29.55 1.11 -18.87
CA GLU A 419 29.03 1.65 -17.61
C GLU A 419 27.55 1.30 -17.41
N PHE A 420 26.76 1.35 -18.49
CA PHE A 420 25.36 0.94 -18.46
C PHE A 420 25.20 -0.55 -18.22
N VAL A 421 25.99 -1.39 -18.89
CA VAL A 421 25.99 -2.84 -18.65
C VAL A 421 26.43 -3.13 -17.22
N ASP A 422 27.55 -2.58 -16.77
CA ASP A 422 28.14 -2.78 -15.43
C ASP A 422 27.21 -2.33 -14.29
N SER A 423 26.17 -1.54 -14.56
CA SER A 423 25.16 -1.16 -13.56
C SER A 423 24.45 -2.34 -12.89
N HIS A 424 24.44 -3.54 -13.51
CA HIS A 424 23.89 -4.74 -12.89
C HIS A 424 24.76 -5.31 -11.74
N TYR A 425 26.05 -4.97 -11.70
CA TYR A 425 26.96 -5.36 -10.62
C TYR A 425 26.83 -4.48 -9.36
N LEU A 426 26.09 -3.37 -9.43
CA LEU A 426 25.90 -2.46 -8.30
C LEU A 426 25.12 -3.15 -7.17
N CYS A 427 25.79 -3.46 -6.06
CA CYS A 427 25.22 -4.28 -4.98
C CYS A 427 24.05 -3.58 -4.27
N SER A 428 24.13 -2.26 -4.09
CA SER A 428 23.06 -1.44 -3.51
C SER A 428 21.84 -1.28 -4.41
N SER A 429 22.00 -1.52 -5.72
CA SER A 429 20.96 -1.38 -6.74
C SER A 429 20.48 -2.74 -7.27
N LYS A 430 20.55 -3.80 -6.45
CA LYS A 430 19.93 -5.10 -6.80
C LYS A 430 18.46 -4.88 -7.19
N ASN A 431 18.13 -5.17 -8.45
CA ASN A 431 16.82 -4.90 -9.09
C ASN A 431 16.52 -3.42 -9.44
N GLN A 432 17.55 -2.59 -9.60
CA GLN A 432 17.48 -1.18 -10.03
C GLN A 432 18.64 -0.78 -10.98
N ASN A 433 19.19 -1.74 -11.74
CA ASN A 433 20.11 -1.46 -12.83
C ASN A 433 19.43 -0.66 -13.97
N GLY A 434 20.22 -0.24 -14.96
CA GLY A 434 19.74 0.62 -16.04
C GLY A 434 18.50 0.07 -16.77
N PHE A 435 18.41 -1.23 -17.01
CA PHE A 435 17.23 -1.84 -17.64
C PHE A 435 15.99 -1.83 -16.75
N HIS A 436 16.13 -2.09 -15.43
CA HIS A 436 15.01 -1.96 -14.49
C HIS A 436 14.48 -0.53 -14.40
N VAL A 437 15.39 0.45 -14.47
CA VAL A 437 15.02 1.88 -14.50
C VAL A 437 14.20 2.22 -15.75
N LEU A 438 14.59 1.71 -16.92
CA LEU A 438 13.84 1.89 -18.17
C LEU A 438 12.47 1.19 -18.13
N LEU A 439 12.40 -0.04 -17.60
CA LEU A 439 11.14 -0.76 -17.45
C LEU A 439 10.18 -0.04 -16.51
N ARG A 440 10.67 0.56 -15.43
CA ARG A 440 9.88 1.43 -14.55
C ARG A 440 9.31 2.64 -15.29
N ALA A 441 10.12 3.31 -16.13
CA ALA A 441 9.66 4.44 -16.95
C ALA A 441 8.57 4.00 -17.95
N VAL A 442 8.74 2.84 -18.58
CA VAL A 442 7.74 2.21 -19.47
C VAL A 442 6.41 1.99 -18.74
N GLY A 443 6.43 1.43 -17.53
CA GLY A 443 5.20 1.14 -16.78
C GLY A 443 4.44 2.38 -16.29
N ASN A 444 5.09 3.56 -16.28
CA ASN A 444 4.48 4.83 -15.88
C ASN A 444 4.00 5.67 -17.08
N SER A 445 4.24 5.22 -18.32
CA SER A 445 3.93 5.97 -19.54
C SER A 445 2.69 5.43 -20.26
N SER A 446 1.88 6.35 -20.81
CA SER A 446 0.71 6.02 -21.62
C SER A 446 1.04 5.73 -23.10
N ALA A 447 2.30 5.85 -23.51
CA ALA A 447 2.76 5.60 -24.89
C ALA A 447 3.95 4.64 -24.89
N ALA A 448 3.73 3.45 -24.33
CA ALA A 448 4.82 2.52 -23.99
C ALA A 448 4.50 1.02 -24.19
N LYS A 449 3.42 0.66 -24.89
CA LYS A 449 3.07 -0.74 -25.15
C LYS A 449 4.10 -1.38 -26.08
N LEU A 450 4.38 -0.73 -27.21
CA LEU A 450 5.37 -1.17 -28.19
C LEU A 450 6.79 -0.93 -27.69
N ALA A 451 7.04 0.23 -27.07
CA ALA A 451 8.34 0.55 -26.47
C ALA A 451 8.74 -0.49 -25.41
N GLY A 452 7.81 -0.86 -24.53
CA GLY A 452 8.02 -1.92 -23.55
C GLY A 452 8.20 -3.30 -24.17
N TYR A 453 7.51 -3.59 -25.28
CA TYR A 453 7.64 -4.86 -26.00
C TYR A 453 9.02 -5.01 -26.65
N GLU A 454 9.57 -3.97 -27.27
CA GLU A 454 10.93 -4.01 -27.84
C GLU A 454 11.98 -4.27 -26.75
N LEU A 455 11.88 -3.57 -25.61
CA LEU A 455 12.78 -3.78 -24.48
C LEU A 455 12.67 -5.20 -23.91
N PHE A 456 11.45 -5.69 -23.73
CA PHE A 456 11.19 -7.05 -23.27
C PHE A 456 11.76 -8.11 -24.23
N LYS A 457 11.52 -7.95 -25.55
CA LYS A 457 12.01 -8.88 -26.57
C LYS A 457 13.53 -8.96 -26.57
N TYR A 458 14.21 -7.82 -26.43
CA TYR A 458 15.65 -7.77 -26.34
C TYR A 458 16.16 -8.53 -25.11
N LEU A 459 15.64 -8.22 -23.92
CA LEU A 459 16.07 -8.84 -22.67
C LEU A 459 15.82 -10.36 -22.65
N LYS A 460 14.70 -10.80 -23.23
CA LYS A 460 14.38 -12.23 -23.38
C LYS A 460 15.38 -12.94 -24.31
N ALA A 461 15.74 -12.34 -25.45
CA ALA A 461 16.71 -12.92 -26.37
C ALA A 461 18.09 -13.09 -25.71
N GLU A 462 18.60 -12.05 -25.05
CA GLU A 462 19.89 -12.08 -24.33
C GLU A 462 19.92 -13.17 -23.24
N SER A 463 18.83 -13.32 -22.48
CA SER A 463 18.73 -14.37 -21.45
C SER A 463 18.75 -15.80 -22.02
N THR A 464 18.42 -15.98 -23.30
CA THR A 464 18.38 -17.29 -23.97
C THR A 464 19.74 -17.63 -24.58
N ASP A 465 20.44 -16.64 -25.15
CA ASP A 465 21.76 -16.82 -25.77
C ASP A 465 22.90 -17.02 -24.73
N SER A 466 22.70 -16.51 -23.51
CA SER A 466 23.59 -16.67 -22.34
C SER A 466 23.90 -18.13 -21.93
N ILE A 467 23.09 -19.09 -22.36
CA ILE A 467 23.28 -20.52 -22.06
C ILE A 467 24.59 -21.06 -22.70
N THR A 468 25.22 -20.30 -23.60
CA THR A 468 26.35 -20.80 -24.41
C THR A 468 27.74 -20.21 -24.18
N ASN A 469 28.00 -19.22 -23.28
CA ASN A 469 29.33 -18.96 -22.66
C ASN A 469 29.50 -17.61 -21.90
N SER A 470 28.44 -16.86 -21.58
CA SER A 470 28.55 -15.67 -20.71
C SER A 470 27.24 -15.49 -19.97
N GLY A 471 27.26 -15.43 -18.63
CA GLY A 471 26.05 -15.36 -17.82
C GLY A 471 25.17 -14.16 -18.18
N SER A 472 23.85 -14.33 -18.12
CA SER A 472 22.89 -13.26 -18.38
C SER A 472 23.13 -12.10 -17.40
N TYR A 473 23.52 -10.94 -17.93
CA TYR A 473 23.74 -9.73 -17.13
C TYR A 473 22.43 -9.12 -16.56
N PHE A 474 21.28 -9.73 -16.85
CA PHE A 474 19.96 -9.25 -16.44
C PHE A 474 18.94 -10.38 -16.22
N GLU A 475 18.14 -10.28 -15.16
CA GLU A 475 17.01 -11.17 -14.90
C GLU A 475 15.74 -10.34 -14.63
N LEU A 476 14.64 -10.70 -15.29
CA LEU A 476 13.34 -10.05 -15.08
C LEU A 476 12.75 -10.42 -13.71
N THR A 477 12.42 -9.41 -12.93
CA THR A 477 11.81 -9.57 -11.60
C THR A 477 10.28 -9.46 -11.64
N ASN A 478 9.62 -9.83 -10.54
CA ASN A 478 8.19 -9.58 -10.34
C ASN A 478 7.78 -8.11 -10.58
N LYS A 479 8.65 -7.15 -10.23
CA LYS A 479 8.35 -5.72 -10.42
C LYS A 479 8.40 -5.32 -11.89
N ASP A 480 9.34 -5.88 -12.65
CA ASP A 480 9.49 -5.61 -14.08
C ASP A 480 8.26 -6.06 -14.87
N TYR A 481 7.76 -7.27 -14.58
CA TYR A 481 6.52 -7.77 -15.16
C TYR A 481 5.31 -6.90 -14.80
N VAL A 482 5.24 -6.38 -13.57
CA VAL A 482 4.19 -5.43 -13.18
C VAL A 482 4.27 -4.14 -13.99
N TYR A 483 5.46 -3.60 -14.23
CA TYR A 483 5.62 -2.40 -15.07
C TYR A 483 5.24 -2.66 -16.52
N LEU A 484 5.66 -3.79 -17.09
CA LEU A 484 5.30 -4.20 -18.44
C LEU A 484 3.78 -4.43 -18.60
N MET A 485 3.16 -5.14 -17.67
CA MET A 485 1.70 -5.31 -17.68
C MET A 485 0.99 -3.96 -17.51
N ARG A 486 1.49 -3.06 -16.65
CA ARG A 486 0.89 -1.74 -16.43
C ARG A 486 0.95 -0.85 -17.67
N SER A 487 2.00 -0.93 -18.49
CA SER A 487 2.06 -0.15 -19.74
C SER A 487 0.96 -0.53 -20.73
N THR A 488 0.42 -1.76 -20.63
CA THR A 488 -0.71 -2.22 -21.46
C THR A 488 -2.09 -1.75 -20.98
N LEU A 489 -2.17 -1.14 -19.79
CA LEU A 489 -3.43 -0.64 -19.21
C LEU A 489 -3.83 0.75 -19.72
N TRP A 490 -3.21 1.27 -20.77
CA TRP A 490 -3.59 2.55 -21.35
C TRP A 490 -4.38 2.33 -22.65
N GLY A 491 -5.38 3.19 -22.88
CA GLY A 491 -6.25 3.10 -24.04
C GLY A 491 -7.37 2.05 -23.92
N PRO A 492 -8.11 1.84 -25.02
CA PRO A 492 -9.29 0.98 -25.05
C PRO A 492 -8.93 -0.51 -25.17
N GLU A 493 -7.73 -0.83 -25.65
CA GLU A 493 -7.26 -2.20 -25.83
C GLU A 493 -6.58 -2.72 -24.55
N ARG A 494 -7.04 -3.87 -24.06
CA ARG A 494 -6.60 -4.47 -22.78
C ARG A 494 -6.06 -5.89 -22.93
N LYS A 495 -6.17 -6.50 -24.11
CA LYS A 495 -5.73 -7.87 -24.37
C LYS A 495 -4.20 -7.99 -24.41
N ALA A 496 -3.47 -6.92 -24.70
CA ALA A 496 -2.01 -6.88 -24.71
C ALA A 496 -1.38 -7.29 -23.36
N ILE A 497 -2.10 -7.16 -22.25
CA ILE A 497 -1.64 -7.62 -20.93
C ILE A 497 -1.34 -9.12 -20.91
N HIS A 498 -2.05 -9.92 -21.72
CA HIS A 498 -1.90 -11.37 -21.76
C HIS A 498 -0.52 -11.79 -22.22
N LEU A 499 0.17 -11.00 -23.07
CA LEU A 499 1.53 -11.29 -23.50
C LEU A 499 2.49 -11.32 -22.30
N TYR A 500 2.45 -10.28 -21.48
CA TYR A 500 3.35 -10.19 -20.32
C TYR A 500 2.94 -11.13 -19.19
N LEU A 501 1.64 -11.38 -19.02
CA LEU A 501 1.15 -12.35 -18.04
C LEU A 501 1.56 -13.79 -18.41
N TYR A 502 1.48 -14.14 -19.69
CA TYR A 502 1.97 -15.41 -20.21
C TYR A 502 3.45 -15.62 -19.88
N HIS A 503 4.30 -14.63 -20.21
CA HIS A 503 5.73 -14.72 -19.91
C HIS A 503 6.05 -14.68 -18.41
N PHE A 504 5.24 -13.98 -17.61
CA PHE A 504 5.34 -14.03 -16.16
C PHE A 504 5.11 -15.46 -15.64
N PHE A 505 4.05 -16.14 -16.08
CA PHE A 505 3.79 -17.52 -15.66
C PHE A 505 4.84 -18.51 -16.16
N LEU A 506 5.30 -18.34 -17.39
CA LEU A 506 6.35 -19.19 -17.96
C LEU A 506 7.66 -19.11 -17.17
N ASN A 507 8.02 -17.92 -16.70
CA ASN A 507 9.33 -17.67 -16.09
C ASN A 507 9.31 -17.70 -14.55
N LEU A 508 8.23 -17.25 -13.92
CA LEU A 508 8.12 -17.06 -12.47
C LEU A 508 6.94 -17.81 -11.84
N GLY A 509 6.14 -18.54 -12.62
CA GLY A 509 4.95 -19.26 -12.13
C GLY A 509 5.26 -20.29 -11.03
N GLU A 510 6.38 -20.98 -11.14
CA GLU A 510 6.84 -21.94 -10.12
C GLU A 510 7.21 -21.27 -8.79
N THR A 511 7.81 -20.08 -8.85
CA THR A 511 8.20 -19.32 -7.65
C THR A 511 7.00 -18.86 -6.81
N CYS A 512 5.79 -18.97 -7.34
CA CYS A 512 4.54 -18.65 -6.65
C CYS A 512 4.02 -19.80 -5.77
N ILE A 513 4.71 -20.96 -5.74
CA ILE A 513 4.40 -22.07 -4.84
C ILE A 513 4.91 -21.75 -3.43
N ILE A 514 3.99 -21.66 -2.47
CA ILE A 514 4.26 -21.46 -1.05
C ILE A 514 3.95 -22.75 -0.30
N THR A 515 4.90 -23.23 0.49
CA THR A 515 4.70 -24.38 1.39
C THR A 515 4.52 -23.88 2.82
N ASP A 516 3.41 -24.23 3.45
CA ASP A 516 3.19 -23.88 4.86
C ASP A 516 4.05 -24.75 5.81
N GLY A 517 4.13 -24.37 7.09
CA GLY A 517 4.87 -25.14 8.09
C GLY A 517 4.30 -26.54 8.38
N ARG A 518 3.20 -26.93 7.73
CA ARG A 518 2.59 -28.27 7.78
C ARG A 518 2.80 -29.05 6.47
N GLY A 519 3.62 -28.54 5.56
CA GLY A 519 3.93 -29.19 4.28
C GLY A 519 2.83 -29.05 3.22
N ARG A 520 1.77 -28.26 3.44
CA ARG A 520 0.74 -28.02 2.43
C ARG A 520 1.22 -26.97 1.43
N ARG A 521 1.18 -27.33 0.16
CA ARG A 521 1.47 -26.43 -0.95
C ARG A 521 0.24 -25.58 -1.26
N SER A 522 0.46 -24.29 -1.48
CA SER A 522 -0.51 -23.36 -2.01
C SER A 522 0.17 -22.52 -3.08
N TRP A 523 -0.56 -22.13 -4.12
CA TRP A 523 -0.03 -21.27 -5.16
C TRP A 523 -0.64 -19.88 -4.98
N GLN A 524 0.20 -18.85 -4.88
CA GLN A 524 -0.24 -17.48 -4.66
C GLN A 524 0.59 -16.50 -5.48
N LEU A 525 -0.11 -15.67 -6.26
CA LEU A 525 0.49 -14.56 -6.98
C LEU A 525 1.15 -13.56 -6.01
N PRO A 526 2.27 -12.94 -6.40
CA PRO A 526 2.82 -11.80 -5.67
C PRO A 526 1.77 -10.70 -5.48
N PRO A 527 1.68 -10.06 -4.30
CA PRO A 527 0.63 -9.07 -4.02
C PRO A 527 0.55 -7.92 -5.04
N SER A 528 1.69 -7.51 -5.62
CA SER A 528 1.76 -6.47 -6.65
C SER A 528 1.10 -6.90 -7.97
N VAL A 529 1.34 -8.15 -8.40
CA VAL A 529 0.72 -8.73 -9.60
C VAL A 529 -0.77 -8.93 -9.37
N ALA A 530 -1.14 -9.52 -8.23
CA ALA A 530 -2.55 -9.72 -7.87
C ALA A 530 -3.32 -8.39 -7.81
N LYS A 531 -2.74 -7.34 -7.22
CA LYS A 531 -3.35 -6.00 -7.18
C LYS A 531 -3.55 -5.42 -8.58
N LEU A 532 -2.59 -5.63 -9.49
CA LEU A 532 -2.69 -5.17 -10.87
C LEU A 532 -3.82 -5.89 -11.63
N LEU A 533 -3.94 -7.21 -11.49
CA LEU A 533 -4.99 -8.01 -12.17
C LEU A 533 -6.40 -7.76 -11.61
N MET A 534 -6.50 -7.29 -10.36
CA MET A 534 -7.75 -6.88 -9.71
C MET A 534 -8.05 -5.38 -9.84
N SER A 535 -7.26 -4.67 -10.65
CA SER A 535 -7.35 -3.23 -10.80
C SER A 535 -8.67 -2.80 -11.46
N PRO A 536 -9.29 -1.69 -11.02
CA PRO A 536 -10.52 -1.18 -11.63
C PRO A 536 -10.33 -0.71 -13.09
N TYR A 537 -9.08 -0.49 -13.51
CA TYR A 537 -8.75 -0.17 -14.90
C TYR A 537 -8.90 -1.37 -15.85
N LEU A 538 -9.03 -2.59 -15.32
CA LEU A 538 -9.39 -3.77 -16.09
C LEU A 538 -10.92 -3.92 -16.05
N GLU A 539 -11.54 -3.95 -17.21
CA GLU A 539 -12.97 -4.24 -17.32
C GLU A 539 -13.32 -5.56 -16.65
N HIS A 540 -14.54 -5.64 -16.14
CA HIS A 540 -15.03 -6.82 -15.42
C HIS A 540 -14.83 -8.12 -16.22
N ARG A 541 -15.04 -8.09 -17.54
CA ARG A 541 -14.84 -9.25 -18.43
C ARG A 541 -13.38 -9.68 -18.54
N ASN A 542 -12.46 -8.74 -18.73
CA ASN A 542 -11.02 -9.02 -18.75
C ASN A 542 -10.52 -9.50 -17.38
N SER A 543 -11.00 -8.90 -16.29
CA SER A 543 -10.64 -9.34 -14.93
C SER A 543 -11.10 -10.78 -14.64
N GLN A 544 -12.28 -11.17 -15.11
CA GLN A 544 -12.76 -12.56 -15.01
C GLN A 544 -11.90 -13.53 -15.83
N GLU A 545 -11.55 -13.17 -17.07
CA GLU A 545 -10.71 -14.00 -17.94
C GLU A 545 -9.30 -14.19 -17.36
N LEU A 546 -8.66 -13.10 -16.92
CA LEU A 546 -7.35 -13.13 -16.25
C LEU A 546 -7.40 -13.93 -14.94
N GLY A 547 -8.49 -13.82 -14.19
CA GLY A 547 -8.75 -14.62 -12.99
C GLY A 547 -8.87 -16.11 -13.29
N ARG A 548 -9.59 -16.48 -14.37
CA ARG A 548 -9.73 -17.86 -14.83
C ARG A 548 -8.37 -18.45 -15.25
N ILE A 549 -7.62 -17.72 -16.07
CA ILE A 549 -6.27 -18.14 -16.52
C ILE A 549 -5.36 -18.35 -15.30
N SER A 550 -5.35 -17.39 -14.37
CA SER A 550 -4.52 -17.49 -13.16
C SER A 550 -4.89 -18.71 -12.30
N GLN A 551 -6.19 -19.04 -12.21
CA GLN A 551 -6.65 -20.22 -11.47
C GLN A 551 -6.21 -21.53 -12.16
N LEU A 552 -6.31 -21.61 -13.49
CA LEU A 552 -5.88 -22.79 -14.23
C LEU A 552 -4.36 -23.02 -14.12
N VAL A 553 -3.56 -21.95 -14.18
CA VAL A 553 -2.12 -22.03 -13.94
C VAL A 553 -1.82 -22.46 -12.51
N ALA A 554 -2.57 -21.95 -11.52
CA ALA A 554 -2.43 -22.33 -10.13
C ALA A 554 -2.71 -23.82 -9.91
N ASP A 555 -3.83 -24.31 -10.45
CA ASP A 555 -4.24 -25.72 -10.36
C ASP A 555 -3.16 -26.62 -11.00
N TRP A 556 -2.66 -26.25 -12.18
CA TRP A 556 -1.59 -26.98 -12.85
C TRP A 556 -0.30 -27.08 -12.01
N HIS A 557 0.16 -25.98 -11.42
CA HIS A 557 1.37 -26.00 -10.57
C HIS A 557 1.15 -26.76 -9.26
N LEU A 558 -0.06 -26.75 -8.70
CA LEU A 558 -0.38 -27.51 -7.50
C LEU A 558 -0.36 -29.03 -7.77
N ASP A 559 -0.81 -29.44 -8.96
CA ASP A 559 -0.85 -30.84 -9.36
C ASP A 559 0.53 -31.38 -9.77
N ASN A 560 1.37 -30.56 -10.42
CA ASN A 560 2.64 -31.02 -11.02
C ASN A 560 3.89 -30.59 -10.24
N GLY A 561 3.86 -29.47 -9.53
CA GLY A 561 4.96 -29.00 -8.68
C GLY A 561 6.26 -28.65 -9.41
N CYS A 562 6.22 -28.39 -10.72
CA CYS A 562 7.38 -28.04 -11.55
C CYS A 562 7.08 -26.85 -12.47
N LYS A 563 8.02 -26.49 -13.35
CA LYS A 563 7.85 -25.45 -14.38
C LYS A 563 6.84 -25.89 -15.45
N ILE A 564 5.92 -25.00 -15.81
CA ILE A 564 4.90 -25.29 -16.83
C ILE A 564 5.51 -25.35 -18.24
N PRO A 565 5.26 -26.42 -19.02
CA PRO A 565 5.66 -26.48 -20.41
C PRO A 565 4.99 -25.38 -21.23
N GLU A 566 5.71 -24.87 -22.23
CA GLU A 566 5.22 -23.75 -23.03
C GLU A 566 3.92 -24.08 -23.77
N THR A 567 3.83 -25.25 -24.38
CA THR A 567 2.62 -25.76 -25.06
C THR A 567 1.42 -25.82 -24.13
N GLN A 568 1.61 -26.32 -22.91
CA GLN A 568 0.55 -26.43 -21.92
C GLN A 568 0.06 -25.05 -21.45
N LEU A 569 0.97 -24.08 -21.32
CA LEU A 569 0.62 -22.72 -20.96
C LEU A 569 -0.12 -22.01 -22.10
N GLN A 570 0.28 -22.25 -23.36
CA GLN A 570 -0.43 -21.76 -24.55
C GLN A 570 -1.87 -22.30 -24.58
N ASP A 571 -2.07 -23.58 -24.28
CA ASP A 571 -3.41 -24.20 -24.21
C ASP A 571 -4.29 -23.56 -23.12
N ILE A 572 -3.71 -23.23 -21.95
CA ILE A 572 -4.44 -22.54 -20.86
C ILE A 572 -4.90 -21.14 -21.30
N PHE A 573 -4.05 -20.40 -22.01
CA PHE A 573 -4.39 -19.08 -22.54
C PHE A 573 -5.38 -19.16 -23.71
N GLY A 574 -5.27 -20.18 -24.57
CA GLY A 574 -6.17 -20.41 -25.70
C GLY A 574 -6.31 -19.17 -26.59
N ALA A 575 -7.55 -18.72 -26.80
CA ALA A 575 -7.85 -17.53 -27.60
C ALA A 575 -7.29 -16.21 -27.02
N ALA A 576 -6.93 -16.19 -25.73
CA ALA A 576 -6.30 -15.03 -25.08
C ALA A 576 -4.77 -14.99 -25.29
N TYR A 577 -4.18 -16.01 -25.94
CA TYR A 577 -2.75 -16.04 -26.19
C TYR A 577 -2.33 -14.94 -27.17
N VAL A 578 -1.34 -14.16 -26.77
CA VAL A 578 -0.75 -13.08 -27.57
C VAL A 578 0.75 -13.33 -27.69
N GLU A 579 1.17 -13.86 -28.84
CA GLU A 579 2.58 -14.17 -29.12
C GLU A 579 3.47 -12.92 -29.21
N GLU A 580 3.06 -11.96 -30.03
CA GLU A 580 3.78 -10.70 -30.26
C GLU A 580 2.87 -9.48 -30.27
N LEU A 581 3.46 -8.30 -30.06
CA LEU A 581 2.81 -7.00 -30.26
C LEU A 581 3.42 -6.30 -31.48
N SER A 582 2.56 -5.78 -32.34
CA SER A 582 2.92 -4.95 -33.49
C SER A 582 1.89 -3.84 -33.66
N PRO A 583 2.19 -2.74 -34.36
CA PRO A 583 1.21 -1.67 -34.58
C PRO A 583 -0.05 -2.19 -35.26
N GLN A 584 0.11 -3.06 -36.25
CA GLN A 584 -1.02 -3.68 -36.95
C GLN A 584 -1.86 -4.52 -36.00
N LYS A 585 -1.24 -5.26 -35.08
CA LYS A 585 -1.95 -6.09 -34.11
C LYS A 585 -2.64 -5.25 -33.05
N LEU A 586 -2.02 -4.18 -32.55
CA LEU A 586 -2.65 -3.23 -31.65
C LEU A 586 -3.86 -2.54 -32.31
N LEU A 587 -3.71 -2.08 -33.56
CA LEU A 587 -4.81 -1.50 -34.33
C LEU A 587 -5.95 -2.50 -34.55
N LYS A 588 -5.64 -3.76 -34.88
CA LYS A 588 -6.65 -4.83 -35.00
C LYS A 588 -7.37 -5.07 -33.68
N LEU A 589 -6.64 -5.18 -32.58
CA LEU A 589 -7.20 -5.39 -31.24
C LEU A 589 -8.05 -4.18 -30.80
N GLU A 590 -7.64 -2.95 -31.13
CA GLU A 590 -8.42 -1.73 -30.89
C GLU A 590 -9.69 -1.69 -31.75
N THR A 591 -9.61 -2.07 -33.03
CA THR A 591 -10.75 -2.07 -33.95
C THR A 591 -11.79 -3.10 -33.51
N GLN A 592 -11.36 -4.31 -33.15
CA GLN A 592 -12.24 -5.34 -32.58
C GLN A 592 -12.91 -4.86 -31.29
N ASN A 593 -12.17 -4.20 -30.39
CA ASN A 593 -12.75 -3.64 -29.16
C ASN A 593 -13.72 -2.47 -29.41
N ARG A 594 -13.53 -1.69 -30.48
CA ARG A 594 -14.44 -0.60 -30.87
C ARG A 594 -15.72 -1.11 -31.52
N GLU A 595 -15.63 -2.13 -32.38
CA GLU A 595 -16.80 -2.80 -32.96
C GLU A 595 -17.68 -3.44 -31.87
N GLU A 596 -17.08 -3.87 -30.76
CA GLU A 596 -17.80 -4.36 -29.57
C GLU A 596 -18.40 -3.23 -28.69
N ARG A 597 -18.09 -1.95 -28.95
CA ARG A 597 -18.45 -0.81 -28.06
C ARG A 597 -18.87 0.44 -28.82
N GLU A 598 -20.16 0.59 -29.05
CA GLU A 598 -20.69 1.82 -29.67
C GLU A 598 -20.81 3.02 -28.71
N ASN A 599 -20.66 2.91 -27.38
CA ASN A 599 -21.11 3.99 -26.46
C ASN A 599 -20.30 4.26 -25.17
N GLU A 600 -19.03 3.85 -25.04
CA GLU A 600 -18.25 4.16 -23.82
C GLU A 600 -17.16 5.22 -24.03
N PRO A 601 -17.06 6.23 -23.15
CA PRO A 601 -16.00 7.24 -23.21
C PRO A 601 -14.65 6.60 -22.88
N SER A 602 -13.68 6.74 -23.79
CA SER A 602 -12.32 6.25 -23.60
C SER A 602 -11.61 7.00 -22.46
N LEU A 603 -11.39 6.33 -21.33
CA LEU A 603 -10.55 6.83 -20.24
C LEU A 603 -9.06 6.71 -20.62
N GLY A 604 -8.44 7.85 -20.94
CA GLY A 604 -6.99 8.01 -21.12
C GLY A 604 -6.50 7.77 -22.55
N GLY A 605 -5.88 8.79 -23.15
CA GLY A 605 -5.36 8.76 -24.51
C GLY A 605 -4.06 7.97 -24.62
N TYR A 606 -4.15 6.69 -24.98
CA TYR A 606 -3.02 5.97 -25.58
C TYR A 606 -2.69 6.61 -26.94
N SER A 607 -1.40 6.86 -27.20
CA SER A 607 -0.94 7.39 -28.49
C SER A 607 -0.04 6.38 -29.19
N LEU A 608 -0.59 5.70 -30.19
CA LEU A 608 0.14 4.72 -30.99
C LEU A 608 1.33 5.36 -31.74
N ILE A 609 1.18 6.59 -32.22
CA ILE A 609 2.25 7.30 -32.94
C ILE A 609 3.44 7.56 -32.01
N ALA A 610 3.18 8.11 -30.82
CA ALA A 610 4.22 8.38 -29.84
C ALA A 610 4.89 7.09 -29.36
N ASP A 611 4.11 6.02 -29.16
CA ASP A 611 4.64 4.71 -28.77
C ASP A 611 5.49 4.08 -29.88
N TRP A 612 5.09 4.22 -31.14
CA TRP A 612 5.86 3.76 -32.29
C TRP A 612 7.20 4.49 -32.43
N GLU A 613 7.20 5.82 -32.26
CA GLU A 613 8.44 6.60 -32.24
C GLU A 613 9.36 6.19 -31.09
N ASN A 614 8.81 6.00 -29.89
CA ASN A 614 9.56 5.52 -28.73
C ASN A 614 10.13 4.12 -28.99
N ALA A 615 9.35 3.21 -29.56
CA ALA A 615 9.78 1.86 -29.92
C ALA A 615 10.90 1.88 -30.97
N ALA A 616 10.80 2.75 -31.98
CA ALA A 616 11.85 2.92 -32.99
C ALA A 616 13.17 3.41 -32.38
N ARG A 617 13.11 4.42 -31.50
CA ARG A 617 14.29 4.94 -30.78
C ARG A 617 14.91 3.88 -29.87
N ILE A 618 14.09 3.15 -29.10
CA ILE A 618 14.58 2.03 -28.28
C ILE A 618 15.28 0.98 -29.15
N ARG A 619 14.66 0.58 -30.26
CA ARG A 619 15.24 -0.42 -31.18
C ARG A 619 16.59 0.03 -31.75
N GLU A 620 16.75 1.32 -32.05
CA GLU A 620 18.03 1.89 -32.51
C GLU A 620 19.11 1.76 -31.43
N VAL A 621 18.82 2.13 -30.18
CA VAL A 621 19.78 2.03 -29.06
C VAL A 621 20.12 0.57 -28.76
N LEU A 622 19.11 -0.31 -28.74
CA LEU A 622 19.32 -1.75 -28.52
C LEU A 622 20.14 -2.42 -29.63
N LYS A 623 20.07 -1.94 -30.88
CA LYS A 623 20.96 -2.41 -31.94
C LYS A 623 22.42 -2.05 -31.67
N HIS A 624 22.68 -0.85 -31.17
CA HIS A 624 24.04 -0.43 -30.78
C HIS A 624 24.59 -1.30 -29.64
N LEU A 625 23.74 -1.67 -28.69
CA LEU A 625 24.11 -2.61 -27.61
C LEU A 625 24.51 -4.01 -28.13
N ARG A 626 24.02 -4.46 -29.30
CA ARG A 626 24.37 -5.76 -29.90
C ARG A 626 25.57 -5.72 -30.86
N SER A 627 25.84 -4.56 -31.46
CA SER A 627 26.87 -4.42 -32.49
C SER A 627 28.28 -4.25 -31.93
N THR A 628 28.42 -4.22 -30.61
CA THR A 628 29.64 -3.93 -29.87
C THR A 628 29.87 -5.06 -28.89
#